data_AF-A0A3B8MTI4-F1
#
_entry.id   AF-A0A3B8MTI4-F1
#
_cell.length_a   1.000
_cell.length_b   1.000
_cell.length_c   1.000
_cell.angle_alpha   90.00
_cell.angle_beta   90.00
_cell.angle_gamma   90.00
#
_symmetry.space_group_name_H-M   'P 1'
#
loop_
_entity.id
_entity.type
_entity.pdbx_description
1 polymer ?
#
loop_
_entity_poly.entity_id
_entity_poly.type
_entity_poly.pdbx_seq_one_letter_code
_entity_poly.pdbx_strand_id
1 'polypeptide(L)'
;MLVLHNFAVALSEEILVRGVILTELKKIFNVYSSIVIDALIFAFVFHANEDIKINLFIRFPLGLILALIATRVKSIHPCVLLHWAYNVAVVLI
;
A
#
# COMPACT_ATOMS: atom_id res chain seq x y z
N MET A 1 2.72 -22.54 -2.78
CA MET A 1 1.59 -21.88 -3.48
C MET A 1 1.21 -20.54 -2.83
N LEU A 2 1.08 -20.48 -1.49
CA LEU A 2 0.69 -19.28 -0.74
C LEU A 2 1.65 -18.07 -0.88
N VAL A 3 2.96 -18.32 -0.94
CA VAL A 3 3.97 -17.26 -1.15
C VAL A 3 3.81 -16.55 -2.50
N LEU A 4 3.58 -17.32 -3.57
CA LEU A 4 3.36 -16.78 -4.91
C LEU A 4 2.01 -16.05 -5.01
N HIS A 5 0.98 -16.57 -4.36
CA HIS A 5 -0.31 -15.90 -4.26
C HIS A 5 -0.17 -14.52 -3.60
N ASN A 6 0.51 -14.42 -2.45
CA ASN A 6 0.76 -13.15 -1.78
C ASN A 6 1.59 -12.18 -2.62
N PHE A 7 2.50 -12.69 -3.47
CA PHE A 7 3.23 -11.85 -4.41
C PHE A 7 2.30 -11.24 -5.46
N ALA A 8 1.39 -12.04 -6.03
CA ALA A 8 0.43 -11.56 -7.00
C ALA A 8 -0.52 -10.51 -6.40
N VAL A 9 -1.00 -10.74 -5.16
CA VAL A 9 -1.82 -9.79 -4.41
C VAL A 9 -1.06 -8.47 -4.22
N ALA A 10 0.15 -8.52 -3.63
CA ALA A 10 0.95 -7.32 -3.39
C ALA A 10 1.26 -6.58 -4.71
N LEU A 11 1.60 -7.30 -5.78
CA LEU A 11 1.83 -6.70 -7.09
C LEU A 11 0.57 -5.97 -7.61
N SER A 12 -0.60 -6.63 -7.57
CA SER A 12 -1.84 -6.03 -8.06
C SER A 12 -2.26 -4.81 -7.25
N GLU A 13 -2.14 -4.87 -5.93
CA GLU A 13 -2.50 -3.76 -5.05
C GLU A 13 -1.56 -2.57 -5.23
N GLU A 14 -0.24 -2.78 -5.29
CA GLU A 14 0.70 -1.68 -5.50
C GLU A 14 0.59 -1.04 -6.89
N ILE A 15 0.28 -1.81 -7.94
CA ILE A 15 0.00 -1.25 -9.26
C ILE A 15 -1.20 -0.29 -9.18
N LEU A 16 -2.29 -0.73 -8.55
CA LEU A 16 -3.51 0.06 -8.49
C LEU A 16 -3.37 1.27 -7.54
N VAL A 17 -2.89 1.04 -6.33
CA VAL A 17 -2.80 2.07 -5.29
C VAL A 17 -1.63 3.03 -5.60
N ARG A 18 -0.40 2.53 -5.76
CA ARG A 18 0.79 3.41 -5.90
C ARG A 18 1.03 3.82 -7.34
N GLY A 19 0.72 2.94 -8.29
CA GLY A 19 0.89 3.21 -9.71
C GLY A 19 -0.21 4.14 -10.26
N VAL A 20 -1.47 3.86 -9.97
CA VAL A 20 -2.61 4.60 -10.53
C VAL A 20 -3.15 5.65 -9.55
N ILE A 21 -3.68 5.24 -8.40
CA ILE A 21 -4.41 6.13 -7.48
C ILE A 21 -3.51 7.27 -6.97
N LEU A 22 -2.34 6.96 -6.42
CA LEU A 22 -1.37 7.97 -5.96
C LEU A 22 -0.94 8.92 -7.07
N THR A 23 -0.78 8.41 -8.30
CA THR A 23 -0.43 9.22 -9.47
C THR A 23 -1.54 10.21 -9.81
N GLU A 24 -2.80 9.78 -9.80
CA GLU A 24 -3.94 10.67 -10.03
C GLU A 24 -4.13 11.67 -8.89
N LEU A 25 -3.99 11.23 -7.63
CA LEU A 25 -4.07 12.13 -6.46
C LEU A 25 -3.04 13.26 -6.56
N LYS A 26 -1.81 12.96 -6.98
CA LYS A 26 -0.74 13.96 -7.14
C LYS A 26 -0.99 14.99 -8.25
N LYS A 27 -1.94 14.74 -9.17
CA LYS A 27 -2.36 15.74 -10.17
C LYS A 27 -3.36 16.75 -9.60
N ILE A 28 -4.07 16.38 -8.53
CA ILE A 28 -5.17 17.16 -7.95
C ILE A 28 -4.73 17.83 -6.65
N PHE A 29 -3.96 17.12 -5.83
CA PHE A 29 -3.53 17.54 -4.49
C PHE A 29 -2.01 17.75 -4.43
N ASN A 30 -1.55 18.42 -3.37
CA ASN A 30 -0.12 18.47 -3.06
C ASN A 30 0.40 17.08 -2.67
N VAL A 31 1.73 16.91 -2.71
CA VAL A 31 2.40 15.61 -2.49
C VAL A 31 2.07 15.00 -1.12
N TYR A 32 2.07 15.81 -0.06
CA TYR A 32 1.83 15.31 1.30
C TYR A 32 0.38 14.87 1.49
N SER A 33 -0.58 15.66 1.03
CA SER A 33 -2.00 15.29 1.04
C SER A 33 -2.27 14.05 0.20
N SER A 34 -1.62 13.92 -0.97
CA SER A 34 -1.76 12.73 -1.82
C SER A 34 -1.29 11.47 -1.11
N ILE A 35 -0.15 11.52 -0.41
CA ILE A 35 0.38 10.40 0.38
C ILE A 35 -0.59 9.99 1.49
N VAL A 36 -1.12 10.96 2.23
CA VAL A 36 -2.06 10.67 3.33
C VAL A 36 -3.36 10.07 2.80
N ILE A 37 -3.93 10.63 1.73
CA ILE A 37 -5.17 10.13 1.12
C ILE A 37 -4.96 8.73 0.54
N ASP A 38 -3.85 8.49 -0.18
CA ASP A 38 -3.50 7.16 -0.71
C ASP A 38 -3.42 6.11 0.41
N ALA A 39 -2.73 6.44 1.51
CA ALA A 39 -2.62 5.55 2.66
C ALA A 39 -3.97 5.26 3.34
N LEU A 40 -4.87 6.25 3.40
CA LEU A 40 -6.24 6.05 3.90
C LEU A 40 -7.05 5.13 2.99
N ILE A 41 -6.95 5.29 1.66
CA ILE A 41 -7.61 4.41 0.69
C ILE A 41 -7.09 2.98 0.85
N PHE A 42 -5.77 2.80 0.92
CA PHE A 42 -5.16 1.50 1.14
C PHE A 42 -5.64 0.83 2.44
N ALA A 43 -5.68 1.58 3.54
CA ALA A 43 -6.01 1.04 4.85
C ALA A 43 -7.50 0.76 5.05
N PHE A 44 -8.39 1.61 4.53
CA PHE A 44 -9.83 1.55 4.85
C PHE A 44 -10.71 1.15 3.69
N VAL A 45 -10.27 1.33 2.43
CA VAL A 45 -11.04 0.91 1.25
C VAL A 45 -10.61 -0.48 0.80
N PHE A 46 -9.31 -0.71 0.61
CA PHE A 46 -8.80 -2.01 0.18
C PHE A 46 -8.91 -3.09 1.26
N HIS A 47 -9.02 -2.67 2.52
CA HIS A 47 -9.14 -3.56 3.67
C HIS A 47 -10.40 -3.26 4.50
N ALA A 48 -11.50 -2.90 3.84
CA ALA A 48 -12.74 -2.49 4.50
C ALA A 48 -13.38 -3.56 5.40
N ASN A 49 -13.12 -4.85 5.12
CA ASN A 49 -13.68 -5.98 5.87
C ASN A 49 -12.89 -6.34 7.14
N GLU A 50 -11.85 -5.58 7.46
CA GLU A 50 -10.92 -5.88 8.53
C GLU A 50 -11.16 -5.01 9.77
N ASP A 51 -10.57 -5.40 10.90
CA ASP A 51 -10.70 -4.65 12.14
C ASP A 51 -10.17 -3.22 11.98
N ILE A 52 -10.98 -2.24 12.40
CA ILE A 52 -10.67 -0.82 12.20
C ILE A 52 -9.39 -0.39 12.93
N LYS A 53 -9.05 -1.02 14.05
CA LYS A 53 -7.80 -0.78 14.79
C LYS A 53 -6.62 -1.36 14.03
N ILE A 54 -6.75 -2.54 13.43
CA ILE A 54 -5.71 -3.12 12.56
C ILE A 54 -5.46 -2.20 11.36
N ASN A 55 -6.53 -1.71 10.73
CA ASN A 55 -6.42 -0.77 9.63
C ASN A 55 -5.71 0.52 10.04
N LEU A 56 -6.09 1.10 11.18
CA LEU A 56 -5.53 2.36 11.65
C LEU A 56 -4.08 2.26 12.16
N PHE A 57 -3.75 1.23 12.93
CA PHE A 57 -2.45 1.15 13.61
C PHE A 57 -1.40 0.35 12.85
N ILE A 58 -1.80 -0.48 11.88
CA ILE A 58 -0.87 -1.32 11.11
C ILE A 58 -0.90 -0.92 9.63
N ARG A 59 -2.07 -1.00 8.99
CA ARG A 59 -2.16 -0.81 7.53
C ARG A 59 -1.98 0.64 7.10
N PHE A 60 -2.49 1.61 7.86
CA PHE A 60 -2.34 3.03 7.54
C PHE A 60 -0.86 3.49 7.65
N PRO A 61 -0.12 3.17 8.73
CA PRO A 61 1.32 3.44 8.78
C PRO A 61 2.10 2.75 7.67
N LEU A 62 1.81 1.48 7.37
CA LEU A 62 2.44 0.77 6.26
C LEU A 62 2.13 1.49 4.92
N GLY A 63 0.88 1.90 4.72
CA GLY A 63 0.45 2.62 3.53
C GLY A 63 1.16 3.96 3.35
N LEU A 64 1.39 4.70 4.44
CA LEU A 64 2.18 5.94 4.44
C LEU A 64 3.63 5.67 4.01
N ILE A 65 4.25 4.62 4.56
CA ILE A 65 5.63 4.22 4.21
C ILE A 65 5.72 3.87 2.73
N LEU A 66 4.79 3.03 2.22
CA LEU A 66 4.76 2.62 0.82
C LEU A 66 4.54 3.82 -0.12
N ALA A 67 3.58 4.68 0.17
CA ALA A 67 3.32 5.88 -0.64
C ALA A 67 4.51 6.87 -0.61
N LEU A 68 5.20 7.00 0.52
CA LEU A 68 6.42 7.80 0.63
C LEU A 68 7.55 7.21 -0.23
N ILE A 69 7.78 5.89 -0.16
CA ILE A 69 8.78 5.19 -0.98
C ILE A 69 8.47 5.38 -2.46
N ALA A 70 7.22 5.10 -2.88
CA ALA A 70 6.78 5.27 -4.27
C ALA A 70 7.02 6.70 -4.76
N THR A 71 6.74 7.70 -3.92
CA THR A 71 6.92 9.11 -4.26
C THR A 71 8.40 9.51 -4.37
N ARG A 72 9.26 9.04 -3.46
CA ARG A 72 10.69 9.40 -3.40
C ARG A 72 11.52 8.64 -4.44
N VAL A 73 11.29 7.35 -4.58
CA VAL A 73 12.03 6.46 -5.48
C VAL A 73 11.47 6.51 -6.91
N LYS A 74 10.23 7.00 -7.08
CA LYS A 74 9.51 7.04 -8.37
C LYS A 74 9.39 5.65 -9.01
N SER A 75 9.20 4.63 -8.17
CA SER A 75 9.07 3.24 -8.59
C SER A 75 8.18 2.46 -7.63
N ILE A 76 7.35 1.56 -8.18
CA ILE A 76 6.49 0.67 -7.39
C ILE A 76 7.21 -0.61 -6.94
N HIS A 77 8.31 -1.00 -7.60
CA HIS A 77 9.03 -2.24 -7.29
C HIS A 77 9.44 -2.39 -5.82
N PRO A 78 10.06 -1.38 -5.15
CA PRO A 78 10.37 -1.51 -3.73
C PRO A 78 9.12 -1.62 -2.85
N CYS A 79 8.00 -1.02 -3.27
CA CYS A 79 6.73 -1.11 -2.55
C CYS A 79 6.16 -2.53 -2.67
N VAL A 80 6.18 -3.12 -3.86
CA VAL A 80 5.74 -4.51 -4.11
C VAL A 80 6.54 -5.49 -3.25
N LEU A 81 7.86 -5.35 -3.22
CA LEU A 81 8.73 -6.24 -2.44
C LEU A 81 8.48 -6.11 -0.93
N LEU A 82 8.36 -4.89 -0.41
CA LEU A 82 8.11 -4.65 1.00
C LEU A 82 6.73 -5.16 1.43
N HIS A 83 5.69 -4.87 0.64
CA HIS A 83 4.34 -5.32 0.90
C HIS A 83 4.23 -6.85 0.81
N TRP A 84 4.82 -7.47 -0.21
CA TRP A 84 4.87 -8.92 -0.31
C TRP A 84 5.60 -9.55 0.88
N ALA A 85 6.76 -9.01 1.28
CA ALA A 85 7.51 -9.49 2.43
C ALA A 85 6.69 -9.40 3.73
N TYR A 86 5.96 -8.30 3.92
CA TYR A 86 5.03 -8.15 5.04
C TYR A 86 3.92 -9.21 5.01
N ASN A 87 3.26 -9.42 3.87
CA ASN A 87 2.19 -10.42 3.73
C ASN A 87 2.69 -11.84 4.01
N VAL A 88 3.88 -12.19 3.52
CA VAL A 88 4.52 -13.49 3.79
C VAL A 88 4.88 -13.63 5.27
N ALA A 89 5.41 -12.58 5.91
CA ALA A 89 5.75 -12.62 7.33
C ALA A 89 4.51 -12.84 8.20
N VAL A 90 3.41 -12.14 7.94
CA VAL A 90 2.14 -12.30 8.67
C VAL A 90 1.58 -13.71 8.51
N VAL A 91 1.68 -14.30 7.33
CA VAL A 91 1.17 -15.65 7.05
C VAL A 91 2.00 -16.76 7.71
N LEU A 92 3.27 -16.51 7.99
CA LEU A 92 4.19 -17.49 8.58
C LEU A 92 4.21 -17.50 10.11
N ILE A 93 3.59 -16.52 10.76
CA ILE A 93 3.48 -16.38 12.21
C ILE A 93 2.09 -16.81 12.65
#